data_AF-A0A238JXJ4-F1
#
_entry.id   AF-A0A238JXJ4-F1
#
_cell.length_a   1.000
_cell.length_b   1.000
_cell.length_c   1.000
_cell.angle_alpha   90.00
_cell.angle_beta   90.00
_cell.angle_gamma   90.00
#
_symmetry.space_group_name_H-M   'P 1'
#
loop_
_entity.id
_entity.type
_entity.pdbx_description
1 polymer ?
#
loop_
_entity_poly.entity_id
_entity_poly.type
_entity_poly.pdbx_seq_one_letter_code
_entity_poly.pdbx_strand_id
1 'polypeptide(L)'
;MAYKCTITKKYSHGWVAPEYAFQIDPEAGTAQADSNYHDWTYAQLRDRGAKGYRMIWNVTLKSTEGQAIRMRYQANFATDGGLKVSGSFVNVGASNKPYGTGRCEVVKK
;
A
#
# COMPACT_ATOMS: atom_id res chain seq x y z
N MET A 1 -7.27 -5.77 12.96
CA MET A 1 -6.44 -4.68 13.52
C MET A 1 -6.35 -3.53 12.51
N ALA A 2 -6.41 -2.28 12.98
CA ALA A 2 -6.24 -1.10 12.14
C ALA A 2 -4.83 -0.50 12.34
N TYR A 3 -4.21 -0.06 11.25
CA TYR A 3 -2.88 0.54 11.23
C TYR A 3 -2.94 1.89 10.54
N LYS A 4 -2.27 2.89 11.11
CA LYS A 4 -1.98 4.15 10.43
C LYS A 4 -0.50 4.20 10.14
N CYS A 5 -0.13 4.50 8.90
CA CYS A 5 1.25 4.44 8.45
C CYS A 5 1.66 5.73 7.76
N THR A 6 2.85 6.22 8.11
CA THR A 6 3.45 7.42 7.53
C THR A 6 4.69 7.03 6.73
N ILE A 7 4.74 7.45 5.47
CA ILE A 7 5.86 7.22 4.57
C ILE A 7 6.90 8.33 4.74
N THR A 8 8.07 7.96 5.25
CA THR A 8 9.17 8.88 5.58
C THR A 8 10.19 9.04 4.46
N LYS A 9 10.28 8.07 3.54
CA LYS A 9 11.12 8.17 2.33
C LYS A 9 10.31 7.74 1.13
N LYS A 10 10.34 8.55 0.06
CA LYS A 10 9.63 8.30 -1.19
C LYS A 10 10.56 8.41 -2.37
N TYR A 11 10.34 7.54 -3.35
CA TYR A 11 10.96 7.57 -4.66
C TYR A 11 9.84 7.46 -5.70
N SER A 12 9.93 8.26 -6.78
CA SER A 12 8.91 8.46 -7.83
C SER A 12 7.73 9.37 -7.44
N HIS A 13 7.99 10.69 -7.48
CA HIS A 13 7.05 11.82 -7.47
C HIS A 13 5.55 11.45 -7.62
N GLY A 14 4.83 11.40 -6.49
CA GLY A 14 3.35 11.41 -6.46
C GLY A 14 2.64 10.05 -6.53
N TRP A 15 3.33 8.96 -6.88
CA TRP A 15 2.68 7.64 -7.01
C TRP A 15 2.62 6.83 -5.70
N VAL A 16 3.29 7.28 -4.65
CA VAL A 16 3.23 6.70 -3.31
C VAL A 16 2.72 7.77 -2.35
N ALA A 17 1.64 7.45 -1.64
CA ALA A 17 0.96 8.38 -0.75
C ALA A 17 1.86 8.73 0.45
N PRO A 18 1.72 9.93 1.04
CA PRO A 18 2.38 10.25 2.31
C PRO A 18 1.89 9.37 3.46
N GLU A 19 0.62 8.99 3.42
CA GLU A 19 -0.03 8.25 4.48
C GLU A 19 -0.87 7.12 3.90
N TYR A 20 -0.95 6.05 4.66
CA TYR A 20 -1.81 4.91 4.39
C TYR A 20 -2.51 4.51 5.67
N ALA A 21 -3.77 4.08 5.54
CA ALA A 21 -4.47 3.35 6.58
C ALA A 21 -4.71 1.91 6.09
N PHE A 22 -4.53 0.95 6.99
CA PHE A 22 -4.72 -0.46 6.67
C PHE A 22 -5.61 -1.11 7.71
N GLN A 23 -6.53 -1.95 7.24
CA GLN A 23 -7.27 -2.88 8.09
C GLN A 23 -6.82 -4.28 7.71
N ILE A 24 -6.29 -5.02 8.69
CA ILE A 24 -5.79 -6.38 8.51
C ILE A 24 -6.56 -7.26 9.47
N ASP A 25 -7.23 -8.28 8.93
CA ASP A 25 -7.83 -9.37 9.69
C ASP A 25 -7.10 -10.68 9.31
N PRO A 26 -6.09 -11.08 10.10
CA PRO A 26 -5.33 -12.30 9.82
C PRO A 26 -6.16 -13.58 9.92
N GLU A 27 -7.18 -13.60 10.78
CA GLU A 27 -8.03 -14.78 11.02
C GLU A 27 -8.98 -15.00 9.84
N ALA A 28 -9.59 -13.92 9.34
CA ALA A 28 -10.41 -13.96 8.13
C ALA A 28 -9.58 -14.00 6.83
N GLY A 29 -8.26 -13.78 6.90
CA GLY A 29 -7.40 -13.68 5.73
C GLY A 29 -7.71 -12.47 4.84
N THR A 30 -8.34 -11.43 5.40
CA THR A 30 -8.78 -10.25 4.64
C THR A 30 -7.93 -9.04 5.00
N ALA A 31 -7.75 -8.15 4.03
CA ALA A 31 -7.19 -6.85 4.30
C ALA A 31 -7.78 -5.77 3.39
N GLN A 32 -7.74 -4.54 3.86
CA GLN A 32 -8.11 -3.36 3.09
C GLN A 32 -7.05 -2.29 3.24
N ALA A 33 -6.82 -1.55 2.18
CA ALA A 33 -5.92 -0.41 2.14
C ALA A 33 -6.70 0.84 1.76
N ASP A 34 -6.47 1.91 2.50
CA ASP A 34 -6.81 3.26 2.14
C ASP A 34 -5.47 4.00 1.99
N SER A 35 -5.30 4.61 0.84
CA SER A 35 -4.29 5.64 0.66
C SER A 35 -5.08 6.86 0.25
N ASN A 36 -4.80 8.05 0.78
CA ASN A 36 -5.54 9.30 0.54
C ASN A 36 -5.88 9.64 -0.95
N TYR A 37 -5.40 8.86 -1.92
CA TYR A 37 -5.84 8.84 -3.31
C TYR A 37 -7.15 8.06 -3.59
N HIS A 38 -7.64 7.19 -2.70
CA HIS A 38 -8.81 6.32 -2.91
C HIS A 38 -9.44 5.86 -1.60
N ASP A 39 -10.74 5.60 -1.64
CA ASP A 39 -11.47 4.93 -0.55
C ASP A 39 -10.96 3.50 -0.32
N TRP A 40 -11.31 2.93 0.83
CA TRP A 40 -10.98 1.57 1.25
C TRP A 40 -11.10 0.55 0.12
N THR A 41 -9.97 -0.01 -0.28
CA THR A 41 -9.85 -0.99 -1.35
C THR A 41 -9.43 -2.34 -0.78
N TYR A 42 -10.12 -3.40 -1.21
CA TYR A 42 -9.74 -4.76 -0.85
C TYR A 42 -8.33 -5.11 -1.32
N ALA A 43 -7.57 -5.71 -0.42
CA ALA A 43 -6.22 -6.17 -0.64
C ALA A 43 -6.13 -7.67 -0.39
N GLN A 44 -5.36 -8.35 -1.23
CA GLN A 44 -4.91 -9.71 -0.95
C GLN A 44 -3.94 -9.67 0.22
N LEU A 45 -4.27 -10.38 1.30
CA LEU A 45 -3.41 -10.54 2.46
C LEU A 45 -2.61 -11.83 2.33
N ARG A 46 -1.31 -11.76 2.64
CA ARG A 46 -0.43 -12.91 2.78
C ARG A 46 0.34 -12.79 4.07
N ASP A 47 0.13 -13.75 4.97
CA ASP A 47 0.99 -13.93 6.14
C ASP A 47 2.36 -14.47 5.69
N ARG A 48 3.43 -13.94 6.28
CA ARG A 48 4.81 -14.37 6.06
C ARG A 48 5.52 -14.72 7.36
N GLY A 49 4.77 -15.01 8.43
CA GLY A 49 5.26 -15.37 9.75
C GLY A 49 6.15 -14.27 10.34
N ALA A 50 7.38 -14.62 10.69
CA ALA A 50 8.35 -13.69 11.29
C ALA A 50 8.67 -12.45 10.43
N LYS A 51 8.37 -12.47 9.12
CA LYS A 51 8.55 -11.33 8.22
C LYS A 51 7.36 -10.36 8.20
N GLY A 52 6.31 -10.63 8.98
CA GLY A 52 5.06 -9.87 9.02
C GLY A 52 4.22 -10.05 7.75
N TYR A 53 3.28 -9.14 7.51
CA TYR A 53 2.28 -9.30 6.46
C TYR A 53 2.72 -8.72 5.11
N ARG A 54 2.20 -9.28 4.02
CA ARG A 54 2.22 -8.68 2.70
C ARG A 54 0.80 -8.42 2.23
N MET A 55 0.55 -7.20 1.77
CA MET A 55 -0.71 -6.80 1.17
C MET A 55 -0.49 -6.41 -0.29
N ILE A 56 -1.42 -6.79 -1.16
CA ILE A 56 -1.39 -6.45 -2.58
C ILE A 56 -2.78 -5.97 -2.99
N TRP A 57 -2.87 -4.79 -3.59
CA TRP A 57 -4.12 -4.25 -4.10
C TRP A 57 -3.91 -3.55 -5.44
N ASN A 58 -5.00 -3.37 -6.18
CA ASN A 58 -4.98 -2.65 -7.45
C ASN A 58 -5.91 -1.45 -7.33
N VAL A 59 -5.49 -0.32 -7.85
CA VAL A 59 -6.34 0.87 -8.00
C VAL A 59 -6.19 1.45 -9.39
N THR A 60 -7.23 2.13 -9.85
CA THR A 60 -7.19 2.93 -11.07
C THR A 60 -7.08 4.39 -10.66
N LEU A 61 -5.96 5.02 -11.00
CA LEU A 61 -5.70 6.44 -10.77
C LEU A 61 -5.83 7.20 -12.07
N LYS A 62 -6.22 8.48 -12.01
CA LYS A 62 -6.16 9.36 -13.18
C LYS A 62 -4.77 10.01 -13.23
N SER A 63 -4.13 9.95 -14.39
CA SER A 63 -2.93 10.73 -14.67
C SER A 63 -3.28 12.22 -14.76
N THR A 64 -2.26 13.09 -14.71
CA THR A 64 -2.41 14.53 -14.95
C THR A 64 -3.03 14.84 -16.33
N GLU A 65 -2.82 13.95 -17.30
CA GLU A 65 -3.36 14.05 -18.67
C GLU A 65 -4.76 13.41 -18.81
N GLY A 66 -5.37 12.99 -17.70
CA GLY A 66 -6.72 12.42 -17.67
C GLY A 66 -6.79 10.93 -18.02
N GLN A 67 -5.67 10.26 -18.28
CA GLN A 67 -5.63 8.84 -18.60
C GLN A 67 -5.86 7.96 -17.37
N ALA A 68 -6.63 6.89 -17.50
CA ALA A 68 -6.83 5.90 -16.45
C ALA A 68 -5.61 4.96 -16.36
N ILE A 69 -4.84 5.08 -15.29
CA ILE A 69 -3.66 4.28 -15.01
C ILE A 69 -4.00 3.26 -13.93
N ARG A 70 -3.88 1.97 -14.28
CA ARG A 70 -4.05 0.89 -13.31
C ARG A 70 -2.71 0.65 -12.60
N MET A 71 -2.71 0.94 -11.31
CA MET A 71 -1.58 0.72 -10.42
C MET A 71 -1.81 -0.55 -9.60
N ARG A 72 -0.79 -1.39 -9.52
CA ARG A 72 -0.70 -2.46 -8.53
C ARG A 72 0.23 -2.01 -7.43
N TYR A 73 -0.27 -1.98 -6.21
CA TYR A 73 0.52 -1.70 -5.02
C TYR A 73 0.79 -2.98 -4.25
N GLN A 74 1.94 -2.98 -3.58
CA GLN A 74 2.34 -4.00 -2.62
C GLN A 74 2.88 -3.30 -1.38
N ALA A 75 2.31 -3.60 -0.22
CA ALA A 75 2.84 -3.22 1.08
C ALA A 75 3.42 -4.44 1.78
N ASN A 76 4.61 -4.28 2.35
CA ASN A 76 5.24 -5.27 3.21
C ASN A 76 5.35 -4.67 4.62
N PHE A 77 4.61 -5.24 5.56
CA PHE A 77 4.67 -4.89 6.97
C PHE A 77 5.65 -5.82 7.65
N ALA A 78 6.57 -5.22 8.40
CA ALA A 78 7.42 -5.92 9.33
C ALA A 78 6.78 -5.89 10.73
N THR A 79 7.13 -6.87 11.55
CA THR A 79 6.59 -7.04 12.91
C THR A 79 7.05 -5.94 13.87
N ASP A 80 8.12 -5.23 13.54
CA ASP A 80 8.66 -4.07 14.27
C ASP A 80 7.98 -2.74 13.91
N GLY A 81 6.89 -2.79 13.12
CA GLY A 81 6.17 -1.62 12.62
C GLY A 81 6.76 -0.99 11.35
N GLY A 82 7.78 -1.60 10.73
CA GLY A 82 8.31 -1.13 9.45
C GLY A 82 7.36 -1.37 8.28
N LEU A 83 7.26 -0.39 7.38
CA LEU A 83 6.47 -0.48 6.14
C LEU A 83 7.34 -0.24 4.92
N LYS A 84 7.19 -1.11 3.91
CA LYS A 84 7.73 -0.90 2.56
C LYS A 84 6.60 -1.01 1.54
N VAL A 85 6.30 0.09 0.86
CA VAL A 85 5.30 0.16 -0.21
C VAL A 85 6.01 0.24 -1.56
N SER A 86 5.56 -0.54 -2.53
CA SER A 86 6.00 -0.47 -3.92
C SER A 86 4.80 -0.46 -4.84
N GLY A 87 4.84 0.37 -5.87
CA GLY A 87 3.88 0.42 -6.96
C GLY A 87 4.46 -0.12 -8.25
N SER A 88 3.60 -0.61 -9.12
CA SER A 88 3.92 -0.93 -10.51
C SER A 88 2.74 -0.60 -11.40
N PHE A 89 3.03 -0.07 -12.57
CA PHE A 89 2.03 0.19 -13.61
C PHE A 89 1.61 -1.13 -14.26
N VAL A 90 0.30 -1.39 -14.32
CA VAL A 90 -0.25 -2.66 -14.85
C VAL A 90 -0.55 -2.54 -16.34
N ASN A 91 -1.07 -1.39 -16.76
CA ASN A 91 -1.54 -1.16 -18.14
C ASN A 91 -0.66 -0.21 -18.96
N VAL A 92 0.45 0.28 -18.39
CA VAL A 92 1.43 1.09 -19.12
C VAL A 92 2.82 0.50 -18.95
N GLY A 93 3.58 0.42 -20.04
CA GLY A 93 4.95 -0.14 -20.09
C GLY A 93 6.01 0.73 -19.42
N ALA A 94 5.64 1.47 -18.38
CA ALA A 94 6.54 2.36 -17.67
C ALA A 94 7.56 1.55 -16.87
N SER A 95 8.85 1.80 -17.09
CA SER A 95 9.95 1.17 -16.32
C SER A 95 10.05 1.68 -14.89
N ASN A 96 9.37 2.80 -14.59
CA ASN A 96 9.36 3.40 -13.26
C ASN A 96 8.66 2.47 -12.24
N LYS A 97 9.27 2.34 -11.07
CA LYS A 97 8.77 1.51 -9.97
C LYS A 97 8.64 2.38 -8.72
N PRO A 98 7.47 2.98 -8.49
CA PRO A 98 7.27 3.80 -7.31
C PRO A 98 7.55 3.05 -6.02
N TYR A 99 8.18 3.71 -5.07
CA TYR A 99 8.61 3.07 -3.84
C TYR A 99 8.56 4.04 -2.66
N GLY A 100 8.22 3.52 -1.49
CA GLY A 100 8.32 4.26 -0.25
C GLY A 100 8.57 3.36 0.95
N THR A 101 9.22 3.93 1.95
CA THR A 101 9.39 3.30 3.27
C THR A 101 8.79 4.18 4.34
N GLY A 102 8.22 3.55 5.36
CA GLY A 102 7.56 4.23 6.45
C GLY A 102 7.52 3.41 7.72
N ARG A 103 6.77 3.92 8.69
CA ARG A 103 6.41 3.20 9.91
C ARG A 103 4.90 3.18 10.06
N CYS A 104 4.42 2.14 10.72
CA CYS A 104 3.02 1.94 11.06
C CYS A 104 2.85 1.89 12.56
N GLU A 105 1.74 2.46 13.01
CA GLU A 105 1.28 2.39 14.39
C GLU A 105 -0.07 1.70 14.42
N VAL A 106 -0.28 0.88 15.44
CA VAL A 106 -1.56 0.21 15.66
C VAL A 106 -2.54 1.24 16.20
N VAL A 107 -3.62 1.46 15.47
CA VAL A 107 -4.74 2.28 15.95
C VAL A 107 -5.66 1.32 16.71
N LYS A 108 -5.61 1.36 18.05
CA LYS A 108 -6.62 0.68 18.86
C LYS A 108 -7.96 1.36 18.57
N LYS A 109 -8.94 0.56 18.12
CA LYS A 109 -10.34 0.94 18.24
C LYS A 109 -10.74 0.92 19.71
#